data_AF-G1BWJ7-F1
#
_entry.id   AF-G1BWJ7-F1
#
_cell.length_a   1.000
_cell.length_b   1.000
_cell.length_c   1.000
_cell.angle_alpha   90.00
_cell.angle_beta   90.00
_cell.angle_gamma   90.00
#
_symmetry.space_group_name_H-M   'P 1'
#
loop_
_entity.id
_entity.type
_entity.pdbx_description
1 polymer ?
#
loop_
_entity_poly.entity_id
_entity_poly.type
_entity_poly.pdbx_seq_one_letter_code
_entity_poly.pdbx_strand_id
1 'polypeptide(L)'
;HIELVEPMFNVCYFKIIMMILRTICKNCGRSLIDRSHPNFPAANRVKNPRFRLRTMAKICRSRCFGYQRQVAPQSEIDTVDSPEESYGCSRKQPRVKRTDNTLGFDIVYDSGAQKGGVETFKWVAADVLRLFEKVDPAHWEFLGFSSERFRDPRKPFHGNHPIEFILQSIPVPPLHVRPSVIFGGVAASEDDLTHIYTSIIKYNKELYQKKESGLLHEITAVRMQLQLYIAAIVNNNTSYFRKKATSRQGRQMKSISDRLKGKFGRVRQHLMGKRVEFCARSVITGDPCMEVDQVGIPKSVAMTLTFPERVTPFNQQRLTSLVQKGPDVHPGANFIIQPNGDRVSLKNVRSREKLLLAPGSIVERHLLNGDVVLFNRQPTLHRMSMMGHRVRILPHNTFRMNLSTTTPYNADFDGDEMNLHVPQSMLTKAELMEFMMVPKNFINPGRGHPVMGINQDSLTGVYLLTRRDTFIDWSEMQDYVLRMTTLQNTATHISTTYLLKPPAILKPEV
;
A
#
# COMPACT_ATOMS: atom_id res chain seq x y z
N HIS A 1 6.66 14.14 -23.76
CA HIS A 1 7.57 14.55 -22.67
C HIS A 1 7.85 16.05 -22.83
N ILE A 2 8.55 16.69 -21.89
CA ILE A 2 8.99 18.09 -22.03
C ILE A 2 10.51 18.08 -22.12
N GLU A 3 11.06 18.62 -23.19
CA GLU A 3 12.51 18.83 -23.33
C GLU A 3 12.92 20.12 -22.62
N LEU A 4 13.94 20.04 -21.77
CA LEU A 4 14.46 21.19 -21.06
C LEU A 4 15.54 21.88 -21.89
N VAL A 5 15.52 23.22 -21.90
CA VAL A 5 16.52 24.04 -22.62
C VAL A 5 17.93 23.85 -22.04
N GLU A 6 18.02 23.49 -20.76
CA GLU A 6 19.26 23.06 -20.12
C GLU A 6 18.98 21.94 -19.14
N PRO A 7 19.98 21.07 -18.88
CA PRO A 7 19.87 20.05 -17.86
C PRO A 7 19.61 20.68 -16.49
N MET A 8 18.74 20.04 -15.70
CA MET A 8 18.33 20.47 -14.37
C MET A 8 18.56 19.36 -13.34
N PHE A 9 18.76 19.72 -12.07
CA PHE A 9 18.99 18.73 -11.02
C PHE A 9 17.70 18.01 -10.63
N ASN A 10 17.77 16.69 -10.48
CA ASN A 10 16.71 15.93 -9.83
C ASN A 10 16.85 16.02 -8.29
N VAL A 11 15.81 16.52 -7.63
CA VAL A 11 15.76 16.68 -6.17
C VAL A 11 16.01 15.37 -5.42
N CYS A 12 15.49 14.25 -5.94
CA CYS A 12 15.63 12.94 -5.30
C CYS A 12 17.09 12.49 -5.22
N TYR A 13 17.87 12.77 -6.27
CA TYR A 13 19.24 12.27 -6.41
C TYR A 13 20.29 13.32 -6.05
N PHE A 14 19.90 14.55 -5.70
CA PHE A 14 20.83 15.63 -5.41
C PHE A 14 21.89 15.29 -4.34
N LYS A 15 21.49 14.59 -3.26
CA LYS A 15 22.45 14.11 -2.23
C LYS A 15 23.44 13.07 -2.80
N ILE A 16 22.97 12.21 -3.68
CA ILE A 16 23.80 11.18 -4.33
C ILE A 16 24.77 11.83 -5.29
N ILE A 17 24.31 12.78 -6.12
CA ILE A 17 25.16 13.60 -6.99
C ILE A 17 26.27 14.29 -6.18
N MET A 18 25.94 14.87 -5.02
CA MET A 18 26.95 15.50 -4.15
C MET A 18 28.00 14.49 -3.66
N MET A 19 27.59 13.26 -3.34
CA MET A 19 28.51 12.21 -2.90
C MET A 19 29.41 11.73 -4.05
N ILE A 20 28.85 11.57 -5.25
CA ILE A 20 29.61 11.23 -6.47
C ILE A 20 30.61 12.34 -6.81
N LEU A 21 30.19 13.61 -6.73
CA LEU A 21 31.10 14.74 -6.94
C LEU A 21 32.28 14.73 -5.98
N ARG A 22 32.19 14.09 -4.81
CA ARG A 22 33.35 13.94 -3.90
C ARG A 22 34.31 12.83 -4.34
N THR A 23 33.84 11.81 -5.05
CA THR A 23 34.65 10.66 -5.49
C THR A 23 35.40 10.89 -6.80
N ILE A 24 35.01 11.90 -7.59
CA ILE A 24 35.64 12.20 -8.89
C ILE A 24 36.40 13.53 -8.89
N CYS A 25 37.41 13.62 -9.75
CA CYS A 25 38.20 14.82 -9.99
C CYS A 25 37.40 15.84 -10.81
N LYS A 26 37.36 17.10 -10.37
CA LYS A 26 36.47 18.13 -10.95
C LYS A 26 36.98 18.64 -12.30
N ASN A 27 38.22 18.33 -12.63
CA ASN A 27 38.87 18.78 -13.86
C ASN A 27 38.94 17.67 -14.92
N CYS A 28 39.44 16.48 -14.56
CA CYS A 28 39.63 15.36 -15.49
C CYS A 28 38.60 14.23 -15.38
N GLY A 29 37.65 14.26 -14.44
CA GLY A 29 36.63 13.22 -14.29
C GLY A 29 37.12 11.91 -13.65
N ARG A 30 38.42 11.73 -13.44
CA ARG A 30 38.97 10.47 -12.89
C ARG A 30 38.69 10.26 -11.39
N SER A 31 38.71 9.00 -10.97
CA SER A 31 38.54 8.58 -9.58
C SER A 31 39.53 9.25 -8.63
N LEU A 32 39.05 9.71 -7.47
CA LEU A 32 39.86 10.20 -6.34
C LEU A 32 39.95 9.17 -5.20
N ILE A 33 39.41 7.97 -5.39
CA ILE A 33 39.35 6.94 -4.36
C ILE A 33 40.77 6.42 -4.12
N ASP A 34 41.22 6.52 -2.88
CA ASP A 34 42.53 6.02 -2.48
C ASP A 34 42.47 4.53 -2.14
N ARG A 35 42.97 3.67 -3.05
CA ARG A 35 43.09 2.23 -2.80
C ARG A 35 44.13 1.89 -1.72
N SER A 36 45.10 2.78 -1.47
CA SER A 36 46.15 2.59 -0.45
C SER A 36 45.71 2.99 0.97
N HIS A 37 44.53 3.59 1.12
CA HIS A 37 44.06 4.00 2.44
C HIS A 37 43.73 2.76 3.29
N PRO A 38 44.12 2.72 4.59
CA PRO A 38 43.85 1.59 5.48
C PRO A 38 42.38 1.14 5.57
N ASN A 39 41.43 2.05 5.31
CA ASN A 39 39.99 1.79 5.40
C ASN A 39 39.39 1.33 4.07
N PHE A 40 40.16 1.30 2.97
CA PHE A 40 39.69 0.89 1.66
C PHE A 40 39.22 -0.58 1.62
N PRO A 41 39.97 -1.57 2.15
CA PRO A 41 39.51 -2.96 2.15
C PRO A 41 38.18 -3.14 2.90
N ALA A 42 38.02 -2.47 4.04
CA ALA A 42 36.78 -2.49 4.81
C ALA A 42 35.63 -1.84 4.04
N ALA A 43 35.88 -0.71 3.38
CA ALA A 43 34.88 -0.03 2.56
C ALA A 43 34.48 -0.84 1.32
N ASN A 44 35.42 -1.57 0.70
CA ASN A 44 35.17 -2.39 -0.48
C ASN A 44 34.32 -3.63 -0.17
N ARG A 45 34.50 -4.22 1.03
CA ARG A 45 33.70 -5.36 1.52
C ARG A 45 32.23 -5.03 1.78
N VAL A 46 31.85 -3.75 1.82
CA VAL A 46 30.46 -3.34 2.04
C VAL A 46 29.58 -3.78 0.87
N LYS A 47 28.73 -4.79 1.09
CA LYS A 47 27.83 -5.34 0.07
C LYS A 47 26.78 -4.34 -0.43
N ASN A 48 26.30 -3.44 0.44
CA ASN A 48 25.26 -2.48 0.06
C ASN A 48 25.88 -1.27 -0.69
N PRO A 49 25.55 -1.06 -1.98
CA PRO A 49 26.18 -0.03 -2.81
C PRO A 49 26.00 1.40 -2.26
N ARG A 50 24.86 1.71 -1.63
CA ARG A 50 24.60 3.05 -1.07
C ARG A 50 25.52 3.39 0.10
N PHE A 51 25.76 2.41 0.97
CA PHE A 51 26.68 2.58 2.09
C PHE A 51 28.13 2.60 1.59
N ARG A 52 28.46 1.77 0.59
CA ARG A 52 29.77 1.78 -0.07
C ARG A 52 30.11 3.13 -0.68
N LEU A 53 29.19 3.76 -1.42
CA LEU A 53 29.40 5.12 -1.93
C LEU A 53 29.69 6.13 -0.81
N ARG A 54 29.01 6.00 0.34
CA ARG A 54 29.22 6.89 1.49
C ARG A 54 30.57 6.71 2.16
N THR A 55 31.03 5.48 2.31
CA THR A 55 32.35 5.19 2.88
C THR A 55 33.44 5.60 1.91
N MET A 56 33.29 5.29 0.61
CA MET A 56 34.24 5.69 -0.43
C MET A 56 34.39 7.21 -0.53
N ALA A 57 33.29 7.97 -0.46
CA ALA A 57 33.32 9.43 -0.46
C ALA A 57 34.08 10.05 0.74
N LYS A 58 34.35 9.29 1.81
CA LYS A 58 35.18 9.72 2.94
C LYS A 58 36.68 9.42 2.76
N ILE A 59 37.00 8.44 1.90
CA ILE A 59 38.37 7.92 1.67
C ILE A 59 39.06 8.66 0.49
N CYS A 60 38.38 9.62 -0.12
CA CYS A 60 38.87 10.32 -1.30
C CYS A 60 40.02 11.28 -0.99
N ARG A 61 41.00 11.36 -1.90
CA ARG A 61 42.15 12.26 -1.79
C ARG A 61 41.77 13.73 -1.99
N SER A 62 42.54 14.61 -1.35
CA SER A 62 42.44 16.07 -1.50
C SER A 62 43.14 16.61 -2.75
N ARG A 63 43.98 15.78 -3.40
CA ARG A 63 44.62 16.05 -4.70
C ARG A 63 44.33 14.91 -5.66
N CYS A 64 44.17 15.23 -6.95
CA CYS A 64 44.06 14.20 -7.98
C CYS A 64 45.39 13.45 -8.12
N PHE A 65 45.34 12.19 -8.56
CA PHE A 65 46.52 11.40 -8.87
C PHE A 65 47.44 12.14 -9.84
N GLY A 66 48.75 11.94 -9.69
CA GLY A 66 49.74 12.51 -10.59
C GLY A 66 50.00 11.59 -11.79
N TYR A 67 50.61 12.13 -12.83
CA TYR A 67 51.18 11.31 -13.88
C TYR A 67 52.44 10.62 -13.33
N GLN A 68 52.30 9.37 -12.87
CA GLN A 68 53.45 8.50 -12.62
C GLN A 68 53.45 7.42 -13.70
N ARG A 69 54.28 7.60 -14.74
CA ARG A 69 54.78 6.49 -15.54
C ARG A 69 55.70 5.69 -14.60
N GLN A 70 55.20 4.62 -14.00
CA GLN A 70 56.11 3.58 -13.53
C GLN A 70 56.35 2.68 -14.73
N VAL A 71 57.52 2.85 -15.36
CA VAL A 71 58.07 1.78 -16.19
C VAL A 71 58.35 0.63 -15.22
N ALA A 72 57.51 -0.40 -15.24
CA ALA A 72 57.78 -1.61 -14.47
C ALA A 72 59.06 -2.25 -15.03
N PRO A 73 60.06 -2.60 -14.20
CA PRO A 73 61.03 -3.61 -14.61
C PRO A 73 60.25 -4.91 -14.82
N GLN A 74 60.46 -5.57 -15.96
CA GLN A 74 59.95 -6.93 -16.19
C GLN A 74 60.52 -7.85 -15.12
N SER A 75 59.69 -8.25 -14.17
CA SER A 75 59.90 -9.45 -13.38
C SER A 75 58.57 -10.17 -13.23
N GLU A 76 58.53 -11.35 -13.85
CA GLU A 76 57.48 -12.35 -13.77
C GLU A 76 57.05 -12.59 -12.32
N ILE A 77 55.75 -12.51 -12.06
CA ILE A 77 54.93 -13.37 -11.20
C ILE A 77 53.51 -12.82 -11.29
N ASP A 78 52.63 -13.58 -11.94
CA ASP A 78 51.19 -13.35 -12.03
C ASP A 78 50.56 -13.39 -10.63
N THR A 79 50.39 -12.21 -10.04
CA THR A 79 49.38 -11.98 -8.99
C THR A 79 48.40 -10.95 -9.52
N VAL A 80 47.12 -11.32 -9.52
CA VAL A 80 45.99 -10.69 -10.23
C VAL A 80 45.57 -9.31 -9.68
N ASP A 81 46.45 -8.59 -8.98
CA ASP A 81 46.17 -7.23 -8.49
C ASP A 81 47.37 -6.31 -8.77
N SER A 82 47.69 -6.12 -10.06
CA SER A 82 48.52 -4.99 -10.48
C SER A 82 47.78 -3.70 -10.14
N PRO A 83 48.39 -2.70 -9.47
CA PRO A 83 47.74 -1.42 -9.23
C PRO A 83 47.52 -0.75 -10.59
N GLU A 84 46.29 -0.81 -11.10
CA GLU A 84 45.87 -0.08 -12.31
C GLU A 84 46.48 1.32 -12.28
N GLU A 85 47.24 1.64 -13.33
CA GLU A 85 47.95 2.89 -13.50
C GLU A 85 46.99 4.08 -13.25
N SER A 86 47.07 4.68 -12.08
CA SER A 86 46.17 5.76 -11.70
C SER A 86 46.67 7.07 -12.28
N TYR A 87 46.42 7.27 -13.57
CA TYR A 87 46.73 8.53 -14.23
C TYR A 87 45.82 9.65 -13.70
N GLY A 88 46.32 10.84 -13.43
CA GLY A 88 45.47 11.99 -13.07
C GLY A 88 46.09 13.34 -13.39
N CYS A 89 45.35 14.42 -13.15
CA CYS A 89 45.77 15.78 -13.52
C CYS A 89 46.52 16.54 -12.41
N SER A 90 46.92 15.89 -11.31
CA SER A 90 47.67 16.46 -10.16
C SER A 90 47.05 17.68 -9.43
N ARG A 91 45.90 18.19 -9.87
CA ARG A 91 45.29 19.42 -9.32
C ARG A 91 44.68 19.16 -7.94
N LYS A 92 44.85 20.14 -7.03
CA LYS A 92 44.16 20.19 -5.74
C LYS A 92 42.66 20.27 -5.97
N GLN A 93 41.91 19.46 -5.23
CA GLN A 93 40.47 19.36 -5.39
C GLN A 93 39.78 20.43 -4.56
N PRO A 94 38.84 21.19 -5.18
CA PRO A 94 38.05 22.18 -4.47
C PRO A 94 37.06 21.51 -3.51
N ARG A 95 36.63 22.27 -2.50
CA ARG A 95 35.56 21.83 -1.59
C ARG A 95 34.22 22.03 -2.27
N VAL A 96 33.43 20.95 -2.36
CA VAL A 96 32.07 20.99 -2.91
C VAL A 96 31.09 21.28 -1.78
N LYS A 97 30.50 22.47 -1.80
CA LYS A 97 29.41 22.88 -0.90
C LYS A 97 28.11 22.98 -1.68
N ARG A 98 26.99 22.85 -0.97
CA ARG A 98 25.67 23.13 -1.54
C ARG A 98 25.46 24.64 -1.52
N THR A 99 24.98 25.21 -2.62
CA THR A 99 24.56 26.62 -2.66
C THR A 99 23.34 26.83 -1.77
N ASP A 100 23.32 27.90 -0.99
CA ASP A 100 22.19 28.18 -0.10
C ASP A 100 20.92 28.54 -0.89
N ASN A 101 19.77 28.09 -0.36
CA ASN A 101 18.41 28.33 -0.89
C ASN A 101 18.16 27.92 -2.35
N THR A 102 19.07 27.16 -2.96
CA THR A 102 18.97 26.71 -4.36
C THR A 102 19.55 25.31 -4.54
N LEU A 103 19.16 24.65 -5.64
CA LEU A 103 19.82 23.42 -6.08
C LEU A 103 20.99 23.79 -6.99
N GLY A 104 22.16 23.94 -6.37
CA GLY A 104 23.43 24.22 -7.02
C GLY A 104 24.61 23.74 -6.18
N PHE A 105 25.78 23.66 -6.79
CA PHE A 105 27.03 23.36 -6.09
C PHE A 105 27.96 24.56 -6.14
N ASP A 106 28.43 24.98 -4.96
CA ASP A 106 29.49 25.97 -4.82
C ASP A 106 30.81 25.23 -4.77
N ILE A 107 31.63 25.43 -5.80
CA ILE A 107 32.97 24.86 -5.91
C ILE A 107 33.96 25.89 -5.40
N VAL A 108 34.50 25.59 -4.23
CA VAL A 108 35.34 26.51 -3.46
C VAL A 108 36.81 26.13 -3.63
N TYR A 109 37.58 26.99 -4.28
CA TYR A 109 39.03 26.87 -4.42
C TYR A 109 39.72 27.70 -3.34
N ASP A 110 40.66 27.08 -2.63
CA ASP A 110 41.58 27.81 -1.75
C ASP A 110 42.62 28.49 -2.65
N SER A 111 42.55 29.81 -2.80
CA SER A 111 43.56 30.54 -3.58
C SER A 111 44.87 30.60 -2.78
N GLY A 112 45.98 30.25 -3.42
CA GLY A 112 47.32 30.32 -2.80
C GLY A 112 47.95 31.71 -2.86
N ALA A 113 47.30 32.68 -3.50
CA ALA A 113 47.90 33.96 -3.88
C ALA A 113 47.65 35.10 -2.86
N GLN A 114 46.67 34.97 -1.96
CA GLN A 114 46.44 35.91 -0.86
C GLN A 114 46.06 35.12 0.40
N LYS A 115 46.65 35.46 1.56
CA LYS A 115 46.26 34.91 2.86
C LYS A 115 44.75 35.16 3.09
N GLY A 116 43.91 34.16 2.80
CA GLY A 116 42.47 34.18 3.05
C GLY A 116 41.55 34.37 1.82
N GLY A 117 42.07 34.47 0.59
CA GLY A 117 41.23 34.59 -0.60
C GLY A 117 40.54 33.26 -0.97
N VAL A 118 39.21 33.24 -1.00
CA VAL A 118 38.42 32.06 -1.37
C VAL A 118 37.66 32.35 -2.66
N GLU A 119 38.02 31.67 -3.74
CA GLU A 119 37.29 31.78 -5.01
C GLU A 119 36.18 30.73 -5.06
N THR A 120 34.94 31.17 -5.30
CA THR A 120 33.76 30.30 -5.35
C THR A 120 33.10 30.36 -6.71
N PHE A 121 33.09 29.24 -7.43
CA PHE A 121 32.39 29.08 -8.70
C PHE A 121 31.08 28.33 -8.48
N LYS A 122 29.97 28.86 -9.01
CA LYS A 122 28.67 28.20 -8.96
C LYS A 122 28.54 27.26 -10.14
N TRP A 123 28.43 25.96 -9.87
CA TRP A 123 28.19 24.95 -10.88
C TRP A 123 26.70 24.71 -11.07
N VAL A 124 26.29 24.74 -12.34
CA VAL A 124 24.95 24.39 -12.78
C VAL A 124 24.92 22.91 -13.14
N ALA A 125 23.73 22.32 -13.27
CA ALA A 125 23.56 20.94 -13.68
C ALA A 125 24.24 20.61 -15.03
N ALA A 126 24.38 21.58 -15.94
CA ALA A 126 25.13 21.41 -17.18
C ALA A 126 26.63 21.12 -16.97
N ASP A 127 27.25 21.78 -15.99
CA ASP A 127 28.68 21.58 -15.68
C ASP A 127 28.91 20.20 -15.06
N VAL A 128 28.01 19.79 -14.17
CA VAL A 128 28.04 18.45 -13.56
C VAL A 128 27.82 17.36 -14.62
N LEU A 129 26.89 17.58 -15.56
CA LEU A 129 26.63 16.66 -16.65
C LEU A 129 27.89 16.48 -17.51
N ARG A 130 28.50 17.57 -17.97
CA ARG A 130 29.77 17.54 -18.74
C ARG A 130 30.88 16.82 -17.99
N LEU A 131 30.91 16.92 -16.66
CA LEU A 131 31.86 16.19 -15.85
C LEU A 131 31.56 14.68 -15.83
N PHE A 132 30.30 14.30 -15.62
CA PHE A 132 29.87 12.90 -15.58
C PHE A 132 30.11 12.16 -16.90
N GLU A 133 30.08 12.87 -18.02
CA GLU A 133 30.41 12.32 -19.34
C GLU A 133 31.90 11.98 -19.53
N LYS A 134 32.79 12.60 -18.74
CA LYS A 134 34.24 12.35 -18.80
C LYS A 134 34.70 11.20 -17.89
N VAL A 135 33.79 10.64 -17.08
CA VAL A 135 34.14 9.61 -16.10
C VAL A 135 34.18 8.24 -16.78
N ASP A 136 35.22 7.47 -16.48
CA ASP A 136 35.41 6.12 -17.02
C ASP A 136 34.28 5.16 -16.58
N PRO A 137 33.73 4.31 -17.47
CA PRO A 137 32.64 3.39 -17.15
C PRO A 137 32.95 2.42 -16.00
N ALA A 138 34.21 1.96 -15.89
CA ALA A 138 34.67 1.09 -14.81
C ALA A 138 34.52 1.75 -13.41
N HIS A 139 34.63 3.08 -13.33
CA HIS A 139 34.42 3.80 -12.09
C HIS A 139 32.95 3.73 -11.63
N TRP A 140 32.01 3.75 -12.57
CA TRP A 140 30.59 3.65 -12.27
C TRP A 140 30.23 2.27 -11.72
N GLU A 141 30.73 1.20 -12.33
CA GLU A 141 30.55 -0.17 -11.84
C GLU A 141 31.14 -0.35 -10.44
N PHE A 142 32.34 0.19 -10.21
CA PHE A 142 32.97 0.15 -8.89
C PHE A 142 32.11 0.81 -7.81
N LEU A 143 31.51 1.97 -8.11
CA LEU A 143 30.61 2.66 -7.19
C LEU A 143 29.23 1.99 -7.04
N GLY A 144 28.94 0.97 -7.86
CA GLY A 144 27.68 0.23 -7.86
C GLY A 144 26.60 0.88 -8.73
N PHE A 145 26.99 1.63 -9.75
CA PHE A 145 26.13 2.15 -10.81
C PHE A 145 26.32 1.34 -12.10
N SER A 146 25.37 1.46 -13.04
CA SER A 146 25.49 0.87 -14.37
C SER A 146 26.54 1.64 -15.20
N SER A 147 27.40 0.93 -15.92
CA SER A 147 28.30 1.48 -16.95
C SER A 147 27.56 1.87 -18.22
N GLU A 148 26.55 1.08 -18.62
CA GLU A 148 25.74 1.34 -19.80
C GLU A 148 24.65 2.38 -19.49
N ARG A 149 24.47 3.33 -20.42
CA ARG A 149 23.34 4.28 -20.44
C ARG A 149 22.01 3.61 -20.82
N PHE A 150 22.04 2.47 -21.50
CA PHE A 150 20.84 1.82 -22.04
C PHE A 150 20.23 0.82 -21.06
N ARG A 151 18.89 0.77 -21.04
CA ARG A 151 18.12 -0.11 -20.18
C ARG A 151 18.02 -1.50 -20.82
N ASP A 152 18.90 -2.43 -20.45
CA ASP A 152 18.68 -3.85 -20.71
C ASP A 152 17.73 -4.44 -19.65
N PRO A 153 16.50 -4.88 -20.01
CA PRO A 153 15.53 -5.44 -19.06
C PRO A 153 16.00 -6.74 -18.40
N ARG A 154 17.01 -7.42 -18.97
CA ARG A 154 17.53 -8.71 -18.47
C ARG A 154 18.62 -8.54 -17.41
N LYS A 155 19.20 -7.34 -17.26
CA LYS A 155 20.24 -7.06 -16.26
C LYS A 155 19.62 -6.50 -14.97
N PRO A 156 20.04 -6.98 -13.78
CA PRO A 156 19.48 -6.53 -12.49
C PRO A 156 19.78 -5.07 -12.13
N PHE A 157 20.74 -4.41 -12.81
CA PHE A 157 21.18 -3.04 -12.56
C PHE A 157 20.75 -2.04 -13.66
N HIS A 158 19.55 -2.19 -14.23
CA HIS A 158 19.10 -1.31 -15.32
C HIS A 158 18.72 0.12 -14.84
N GLY A 159 19.09 1.16 -15.60
CA GLY A 159 18.58 2.54 -15.42
C GLY A 159 19.06 3.31 -14.17
N ASN A 160 20.33 3.10 -13.78
CA ASN A 160 20.97 3.77 -12.63
C ASN A 160 22.24 4.53 -13.04
N HIS A 161 22.40 4.89 -14.31
CA HIS A 161 23.61 5.58 -14.76
C HIS A 161 23.60 7.01 -14.17
N PRO A 162 24.69 7.52 -13.56
CA PRO A 162 24.67 8.81 -12.85
C PRO A 162 24.28 10.03 -13.69
N ILE A 163 24.51 9.96 -15.00
CA ILE A 163 24.03 10.95 -15.99
C ILE A 163 22.50 11.10 -15.94
N GLU A 164 21.76 10.02 -15.75
CA GLU A 164 20.28 10.03 -15.69
C GLU A 164 19.74 10.69 -14.41
N PHE A 165 20.59 10.93 -13.40
CA PHE A 165 20.20 11.71 -12.22
C PHE A 165 20.03 13.21 -12.54
N ILE A 166 20.54 13.66 -13.69
CA ILE A 166 20.37 15.01 -14.20
C ILE A 166 19.27 14.97 -15.25
N LEU A 167 18.22 15.77 -15.05
CA LEU A 167 17.04 15.79 -15.91
C LEU A 167 17.36 16.60 -17.16
N GLN A 168 17.36 15.95 -18.33
CA GLN A 168 17.35 16.62 -19.64
C GLN A 168 15.94 16.73 -20.21
N SER A 169 15.10 15.74 -19.94
CA SER A 169 13.69 15.72 -20.30
C SER A 169 12.84 15.30 -19.10
N ILE A 170 11.62 15.82 -19.04
CA ILE A 170 10.65 15.52 -17.98
C ILE A 170 9.49 14.71 -18.56
N PRO A 171 9.20 13.52 -18.01
CA PRO A 171 8.01 12.78 -18.40
C PRO A 171 6.75 13.51 -17.92
N VAL A 172 5.77 13.63 -18.82
CA VAL A 172 4.46 14.19 -18.50
C VAL A 172 3.49 13.04 -18.32
N PRO A 173 2.89 12.87 -17.12
CA PRO A 173 1.98 11.77 -16.88
C PRO A 173 0.66 11.99 -17.63
N PRO A 174 -0.06 10.90 -17.97
CA PRO A 174 -1.34 10.97 -18.65
C PRO A 174 -2.43 11.57 -17.74
N LEU A 175 -3.57 11.93 -18.34
CA LEU A 175 -4.70 12.56 -17.64
C LEU A 175 -5.23 11.74 -16.45
N HIS A 176 -5.14 10.41 -16.49
CA HIS A 176 -5.51 9.53 -15.37
C HIS A 176 -4.76 9.81 -14.06
N VAL A 177 -3.55 10.37 -14.13
CA VAL A 177 -2.73 10.74 -12.96
C VAL A 177 -3.02 12.18 -12.50
N ARG A 178 -3.44 13.03 -13.44
CA ARG A 178 -3.72 14.47 -13.28
C ARG A 178 -5.13 14.79 -13.82
N PRO A 179 -6.18 14.28 -13.17
CA PRO A 179 -7.54 14.38 -13.70
C PRO A 179 -8.02 15.84 -13.70
N SER A 180 -8.80 16.20 -14.72
CA SER A 180 -9.51 17.47 -14.76
C SER A 180 -10.95 17.23 -14.30
N VAL A 181 -11.49 18.15 -13.49
CA VAL A 181 -12.85 18.05 -12.94
C VAL A 181 -13.68 19.20 -13.48
N ILE A 182 -14.78 18.87 -14.16
CA ILE A 182 -15.75 19.85 -14.64
C ILE A 182 -16.93 19.85 -13.66
N PHE A 183 -17.27 21.02 -13.12
CA PHE A 183 -18.41 21.15 -12.21
C PHE A 183 -19.50 21.99 -12.88
N GLY A 184 -20.68 21.39 -13.10
CA GLY A 184 -21.90 22.12 -13.49
C GLY A 184 -21.82 22.93 -14.79
N GLY A 185 -21.00 22.55 -15.77
CA GLY A 185 -20.84 23.29 -17.04
C GLY A 185 -19.97 24.56 -16.95
N VAL A 186 -19.37 24.85 -15.79
CA VAL A 186 -18.37 25.89 -15.61
C VAL A 186 -16.99 25.39 -16.08
N ALA A 187 -16.07 26.32 -16.35
CA ALA A 187 -14.68 26.04 -16.74
C ALA A 187 -14.05 24.92 -15.90
N ALA A 188 -13.31 24.04 -16.58
CA ALA A 188 -12.68 22.88 -15.97
C ALA A 188 -11.66 23.29 -14.88
N SER A 189 -11.76 22.66 -13.71
CA SER A 189 -10.77 22.77 -12.65
C SER A 189 -9.68 21.72 -12.87
N GLU A 190 -8.52 22.18 -13.29
CA GLU A 190 -7.35 21.34 -13.54
C GLU A 190 -6.64 20.90 -12.25
N ASP A 191 -5.95 19.76 -12.33
CA ASP A 191 -5.14 19.25 -11.22
C ASP A 191 -3.89 20.12 -10.94
N ASP A 192 -3.47 20.15 -9.67
CA ASP A 192 -2.26 20.88 -9.24
C ASP A 192 -1.01 20.54 -10.07
N LEU A 193 -0.83 19.27 -10.48
CA LEU A 193 0.29 18.87 -11.31
C LEU A 193 0.23 19.54 -12.70
N THR A 194 -0.95 19.65 -13.30
CA THR A 194 -1.14 20.32 -14.61
C THR A 194 -0.69 21.78 -14.54
N HIS A 195 -1.03 22.48 -13.46
CA HIS A 195 -0.58 23.86 -13.24
C HIS A 195 0.94 23.96 -13.03
N ILE A 196 1.56 23.02 -12.30
CA ILE A 196 3.02 22.97 -12.16
C ILE A 196 3.69 22.75 -13.53
N TYR A 197 3.18 21.83 -14.35
CA TYR A 197 3.69 21.59 -15.71
C TYR A 197 3.54 22.81 -16.61
N THR A 198 2.42 23.54 -16.50
CA THR A 198 2.20 24.78 -17.25
C THR A 198 3.25 25.84 -16.89
N SER A 199 3.55 26.00 -15.60
CA SER A 199 4.62 26.89 -15.14
C SER A 199 6.00 26.45 -15.65
N ILE A 200 6.29 25.15 -15.67
CA ILE A 200 7.56 24.62 -16.22
C ILE A 200 7.70 24.99 -17.69
N ILE A 201 6.67 24.78 -18.50
CA ILE A 201 6.70 25.13 -19.93
C ILE A 201 6.93 26.65 -20.11
N LYS A 202 6.25 27.47 -19.30
CA LYS A 202 6.41 28.93 -19.33
C LYS A 202 7.85 29.34 -19.04
N TYR A 203 8.43 28.90 -17.92
CA TYR A 203 9.79 29.27 -17.53
C TYR A 203 10.86 28.64 -18.42
N ASN A 204 10.58 27.47 -19.03
CA ASN A 204 11.48 26.87 -20.01
C ASN A 204 11.55 27.71 -21.30
N LYS A 205 10.42 28.22 -21.80
CA LYS A 205 10.39 29.17 -22.94
C LYS A 205 11.06 30.50 -22.59
N GLU A 206 10.78 31.03 -21.41
CA GLU A 206 11.40 32.27 -20.94
C GLU A 206 12.93 32.14 -20.81
N LEU A 207 13.41 30.98 -20.32
CA LEU A 207 14.84 30.69 -20.23
C LEU A 207 15.51 30.63 -21.61
N TYR A 208 14.82 30.07 -22.61
CA TYR A 208 15.31 30.06 -23.99
C TYR A 208 15.54 31.48 -24.51
N GLN A 209 14.51 32.34 -24.40
CA GLN A 209 14.57 33.74 -24.86
C GLN A 209 15.64 34.55 -24.11
N LYS A 210 15.75 34.37 -22.79
CA LYS A 210 16.73 35.11 -21.96
C LYS A 210 18.17 34.69 -22.22
N LYS A 211 18.40 33.46 -22.71
CA LYS A 211 19.72 33.02 -23.15
C LYS A 211 20.18 33.73 -24.42
N GLU A 212 19.26 34.03 -25.33
CA GLU A 212 19.58 34.80 -26.54
C GLU A 212 19.97 36.24 -26.21
N SER A 213 19.35 36.86 -25.19
CA SER A 213 19.69 38.23 -24.75
C SER A 213 21.01 38.34 -23.97
N GLY A 214 21.56 37.23 -23.46
CA GLY A 214 22.90 37.18 -22.86
C GLY A 214 23.07 37.73 -21.42
N LEU A 215 22.05 38.32 -20.78
CA LEU A 215 22.17 38.85 -19.42
C LEU A 215 22.23 37.74 -18.35
N LEU A 216 23.41 37.52 -17.76
CA LEU A 216 23.67 36.42 -16.81
C LEU A 216 22.78 36.43 -15.54
N HIS A 217 22.50 37.63 -15.00
CA HIS A 217 21.67 37.76 -13.79
C HIS A 217 20.23 37.30 -14.05
N GLU A 218 19.66 37.69 -15.20
CA GLU A 218 18.30 37.30 -15.59
C GLU A 218 18.20 35.80 -15.86
N ILE A 219 19.17 35.24 -16.59
CA ILE A 219 19.26 33.80 -16.86
C ILE A 219 19.29 33.01 -15.55
N THR A 220 20.07 33.45 -14.57
CA THR A 220 20.20 32.78 -13.27
C THR A 220 18.90 32.82 -12.48
N ALA A 221 18.18 33.95 -12.51
CA ALA A 221 16.89 34.09 -11.84
C ALA A 221 15.80 33.18 -12.44
N VAL A 222 15.70 33.13 -13.78
CA VAL A 222 14.73 32.26 -14.48
C VAL A 222 15.08 30.78 -14.30
N ARG A 223 16.36 30.42 -14.38
CA ARG A 223 16.86 29.07 -14.06
C ARG A 223 16.43 28.63 -12.67
N MET A 224 16.58 29.49 -11.67
CA MET A 224 16.19 29.20 -10.29
C MET A 224 14.67 28.95 -10.17
N GLN A 225 13.85 29.74 -10.86
CA GLN A 225 12.40 29.54 -10.93
C GLN A 225 12.05 28.21 -11.59
N LEU A 226 12.65 27.90 -12.74
CA LEU A 226 12.43 26.63 -13.44
C LEU A 226 12.79 25.43 -12.56
N GLN A 227 13.94 25.47 -11.91
CA GLN A 227 14.40 24.42 -11.00
C GLN A 227 13.48 24.26 -9.77
N LEU A 228 12.87 25.34 -9.27
CA LEU A 228 11.87 25.31 -8.19
C LEU A 228 10.61 24.54 -8.62
N TYR A 229 10.05 24.82 -9.80
CA TYR A 229 8.85 24.12 -10.26
C TYR A 229 9.12 22.66 -10.63
N ILE A 230 10.29 22.35 -11.20
CA ILE A 230 10.74 20.97 -11.43
C ILE A 230 10.82 20.22 -10.09
N ALA A 231 11.38 20.87 -9.07
CA ALA A 231 11.43 20.30 -7.72
C ALA A 231 10.03 20.10 -7.12
N ALA A 232 9.12 21.04 -7.34
CA ALA A 232 7.76 21.00 -6.82
C ALA A 232 6.91 19.85 -7.38
N ILE A 233 7.18 19.33 -8.59
CA ILE A 233 6.52 18.11 -9.09
C ILE A 233 6.73 16.96 -8.10
N VAL A 234 7.98 16.77 -7.66
CA VAL A 234 8.37 15.66 -6.81
C VAL A 234 8.02 15.96 -5.35
N ASN A 235 8.58 17.03 -4.81
CA ASN A 235 8.42 17.42 -3.41
C ASN A 235 8.47 18.93 -3.26
N ASN A 236 7.29 19.54 -3.07
CA ASN A 236 7.15 20.98 -2.84
C ASN A 236 7.55 21.40 -1.41
N ASN A 237 7.56 20.44 -0.48
CA ASN A 237 7.97 20.65 0.92
C ASN A 237 9.46 20.38 1.16
N THR A 238 10.26 20.47 0.09
CA THR A 238 11.70 20.29 0.16
C THR A 238 12.39 21.42 0.93
N SER A 239 13.39 21.09 1.75
CA SER A 239 14.22 22.08 2.45
C SER A 239 15.28 22.75 1.55
N TYR A 240 15.39 22.33 0.29
CA TYR A 240 16.33 22.95 -0.67
C TYR A 240 15.89 24.34 -1.10
N PHE A 241 14.59 24.63 -1.07
CA PHE A 241 14.04 25.93 -1.45
C PHE A 241 13.28 26.54 -0.28
N ARG A 242 13.51 27.84 -0.04
CA ARG A 242 12.72 28.61 0.94
C ARG A 242 11.34 28.97 0.39
N LYS A 243 11.28 29.32 -0.89
CA LYS A 243 10.02 29.58 -1.61
C LYS A 243 9.40 28.24 -2.03
N LYS A 244 8.08 28.14 -1.94
CA LYS A 244 7.30 26.97 -2.37
C LYS A 244 6.44 27.34 -3.56
N ALA A 245 6.12 26.35 -4.41
CA ALA A 245 5.17 26.56 -5.49
C ALA A 245 3.76 26.69 -4.91
N THR A 246 3.15 27.86 -5.08
CA THR A 246 1.80 28.17 -4.64
C THR A 246 0.87 28.36 -5.84
N SER A 247 -0.40 28.02 -5.65
CA SER A 247 -1.47 28.39 -6.57
C SER A 247 -1.66 29.90 -6.57
N ARG A 248 -2.46 30.42 -7.52
CA ARG A 248 -2.85 31.83 -7.59
C ARG A 248 -3.52 32.33 -6.29
N GLN A 249 -4.19 31.43 -5.58
CA GLN A 249 -4.85 31.70 -4.29
C GLN A 249 -3.93 31.53 -3.07
N GLY A 250 -2.60 31.40 -3.25
CA GLY A 250 -1.64 31.26 -2.16
C GLY A 250 -1.56 29.87 -1.52
N ARG A 251 -2.50 28.96 -1.80
CA ARG A 251 -2.43 27.55 -1.38
C ARG A 251 -1.21 26.85 -1.97
N GLN A 252 -0.46 26.10 -1.18
CA GLN A 252 0.65 25.26 -1.68
C GLN A 252 0.12 24.16 -2.61
N MET A 253 0.79 24.01 -3.75
CA MET A 253 0.46 22.98 -4.75
C MET A 253 0.87 21.60 -4.25
N LYS A 254 0.01 20.59 -4.42
CA LYS A 254 0.29 19.22 -3.98
C LYS A 254 1.25 18.50 -4.93
N SER A 255 2.39 18.05 -4.40
CA SER A 255 3.37 17.27 -5.18
C SER A 255 3.03 15.78 -5.27
N ILE A 256 3.76 15.03 -6.09
CA ILE A 256 3.64 13.57 -6.17
C ILE A 256 4.00 12.92 -4.83
N SER A 257 5.04 13.38 -4.14
CA SER A 257 5.42 12.84 -2.82
C SER A 257 4.34 13.05 -1.77
N ASP A 258 3.67 14.21 -1.77
CA ASP A 258 2.56 14.51 -0.85
C ASP A 258 1.35 13.61 -1.12
N ARG A 259 1.09 13.22 -2.39
CA ARG A 259 0.03 12.26 -2.74
C ARG A 259 0.32 10.84 -2.28
N LEU A 260 1.60 10.47 -2.15
CA LEU A 260 2.01 9.11 -1.78
C LEU A 260 2.13 8.93 -0.27
N LYS A 261 2.64 9.94 0.44
CA LYS A 261 2.96 9.88 1.88
C LYS A 261 1.77 10.25 2.76
N GLY A 262 1.86 9.87 4.04
CA GLY A 262 0.93 10.28 5.08
C GLY A 262 -0.25 9.34 5.28
N LYS A 263 -1.12 9.67 6.25
CA LYS A 263 -2.31 8.87 6.60
C LYS A 263 -3.30 8.77 5.44
N PHE A 264 -3.51 9.90 4.75
CA PHE A 264 -4.38 10.03 3.58
C PHE A 264 -3.63 9.89 2.25
N GLY A 265 -2.39 9.38 2.30
CA GLY A 265 -1.60 9.11 1.10
C GLY A 265 -2.07 7.85 0.39
N ARG A 266 -1.82 7.76 -0.92
CA ARG A 266 -2.26 6.63 -1.76
C ARG A 266 -1.80 5.27 -1.22
N VAL A 267 -0.59 5.16 -0.68
CA VAL A 267 -0.06 3.87 -0.19
C VAL A 267 -0.90 3.36 0.99
N ARG A 268 -1.16 4.21 2.00
CA ARG A 268 -1.90 3.78 3.18
C ARG A 268 -3.41 3.71 2.95
N GLN A 269 -3.98 4.72 2.30
CA GLN A 269 -5.43 4.84 2.15
C GLN A 269 -6.00 4.02 0.99
N HIS A 270 -5.24 3.75 -0.07
CA HIS A 270 -5.79 3.05 -1.25
C HIS A 270 -5.19 1.67 -1.49
N LEU A 271 -3.94 1.43 -1.07
CA LEU A 271 -3.32 0.10 -1.19
C LEU A 271 -3.47 -0.73 0.10
N MET A 272 -3.16 -0.15 1.27
CA MET A 272 -3.22 -0.91 2.54
C MET A 272 -4.63 -0.98 3.14
N GLY A 273 -5.45 0.07 2.99
CA GLY A 273 -6.79 0.13 3.58
C GLY A 273 -7.81 0.77 2.65
N LYS A 274 -8.31 0.01 1.68
CA LYS A 274 -9.28 0.49 0.68
C LYS A 274 -10.72 0.30 1.18
N ARG A 275 -11.63 1.16 0.71
CA ARG A 275 -13.07 0.86 0.77
C ARG A 275 -13.38 -0.33 -0.13
N VAL A 276 -14.17 -1.26 0.38
CA VAL A 276 -14.51 -2.51 -0.29
C VAL A 276 -15.99 -2.55 -0.62
N GLU A 277 -16.34 -3.31 -1.66
CA GLU A 277 -17.72 -3.63 -2.01
C GLU A 277 -18.18 -4.91 -1.28
N PHE A 278 -19.47 -5.26 -1.40
CA PHE A 278 -20.08 -6.46 -0.78
C PHE A 278 -19.91 -6.53 0.74
N CYS A 279 -20.03 -5.38 1.39
CA CYS A 279 -20.03 -5.27 2.84
C CYS A 279 -21.25 -4.49 3.34
N ALA A 280 -21.64 -4.75 4.58
CA ALA A 280 -22.66 -3.99 5.28
C ALA A 280 -22.19 -3.64 6.70
N ARG A 281 -22.80 -2.62 7.29
CA ARG A 281 -22.56 -2.18 8.67
C ARG A 281 -23.91 -1.87 9.30
N SER A 282 -24.13 -2.36 10.51
CA SER A 282 -25.33 -2.09 11.30
C SER A 282 -25.02 -2.25 12.79
N VAL A 283 -25.92 -1.74 13.62
CA VAL A 283 -25.92 -1.90 15.08
C VAL A 283 -26.11 -3.38 15.42
N ILE A 284 -25.45 -3.83 16.49
CA ILE A 284 -25.53 -5.20 16.96
C ILE A 284 -26.52 -5.39 18.13
N THR A 285 -27.06 -6.58 18.27
CA THR A 285 -27.97 -6.96 19.37
C THR A 285 -27.69 -8.40 19.79
N GLY A 286 -27.78 -8.68 21.09
CA GLY A 286 -27.65 -10.04 21.62
C GLY A 286 -28.89 -10.87 21.36
N ASP A 287 -28.72 -12.12 20.93
CA ASP A 287 -29.82 -13.07 20.77
C ASP A 287 -29.39 -14.44 21.34
N PRO A 288 -29.98 -14.89 22.47
CA PRO A 288 -29.58 -16.13 23.13
C PRO A 288 -30.01 -17.38 22.34
N CYS A 289 -30.98 -17.27 21.43
CA CYS A 289 -31.49 -18.39 20.62
C CYS A 289 -30.65 -18.66 19.36
N MET A 290 -29.59 -17.88 19.15
CA MET A 290 -28.66 -18.02 18.04
C MET A 290 -27.54 -19.00 18.39
N GLU A 291 -27.12 -19.81 17.43
CA GLU A 291 -25.91 -20.63 17.60
C GLU A 291 -24.67 -19.73 17.67
N VAL A 292 -23.61 -20.21 18.32
CA VAL A 292 -22.37 -19.45 18.56
C VAL A 292 -21.73 -18.99 17.25
N ASP A 293 -21.83 -19.78 16.19
CA ASP A 293 -21.26 -19.43 14.89
C ASP A 293 -22.29 -18.89 13.90
N GLN A 294 -23.48 -18.48 14.35
CA GLN A 294 -24.48 -17.83 13.52
C GLN A 294 -24.52 -16.31 13.76
N VAL A 295 -24.75 -15.57 12.68
CA VAL A 295 -25.06 -14.14 12.70
C VAL A 295 -26.40 -13.88 12.05
N GLY A 296 -27.26 -13.16 12.78
CA GLY A 296 -28.56 -12.69 12.33
C GLY A 296 -28.40 -11.52 11.38
N ILE A 297 -28.88 -11.66 10.14
CA ILE A 297 -28.81 -10.62 9.12
C ILE A 297 -30.23 -10.12 8.79
N PRO A 298 -30.45 -8.80 8.78
CA PRO A 298 -31.68 -8.18 8.27
C PRO A 298 -32.01 -8.59 6.85
N LYS A 299 -33.30 -8.82 6.57
CA LYS A 299 -33.78 -9.10 5.20
C LYS A 299 -33.34 -8.03 4.19
N SER A 300 -33.33 -6.75 4.58
CA SER A 300 -32.88 -5.62 3.74
C SER A 300 -31.42 -5.76 3.29
N VAL A 301 -30.54 -6.16 4.21
CA VAL A 301 -29.12 -6.40 3.94
C VAL A 301 -28.95 -7.65 3.08
N ALA A 302 -29.69 -8.73 3.38
CA ALA A 302 -29.61 -9.98 2.63
C ALA A 302 -30.07 -9.85 1.16
N MET A 303 -31.06 -9.00 0.87
CA MET A 303 -31.51 -8.70 -0.50
C MET A 303 -30.53 -7.79 -1.26
N THR A 304 -29.76 -6.97 -0.54
CA THR A 304 -28.78 -6.06 -1.15
C THR A 304 -27.46 -6.76 -1.45
N LEU A 305 -26.96 -7.55 -0.50
CA LEU A 305 -25.72 -8.29 -0.63
C LEU A 305 -25.93 -9.56 -1.45
N THR A 306 -25.02 -9.81 -2.39
CA THR A 306 -25.12 -10.94 -3.30
C THR A 306 -23.92 -11.87 -3.20
N PHE A 307 -24.16 -13.13 -3.55
CA PHE A 307 -23.14 -14.14 -3.76
C PHE A 307 -23.18 -14.64 -5.21
N PRO A 308 -22.09 -14.54 -5.99
CA PRO A 308 -22.05 -15.00 -7.37
C PRO A 308 -21.92 -16.52 -7.39
N GLU A 309 -22.98 -17.19 -7.82
CA GLU A 309 -23.00 -18.64 -7.94
C GLU A 309 -23.01 -19.05 -9.42
N ARG A 310 -22.06 -19.92 -9.80
CA ARG A 310 -21.98 -20.44 -11.16
C ARG A 310 -23.07 -21.48 -11.39
N VAL A 311 -23.77 -21.35 -12.51
CA VAL A 311 -24.80 -22.31 -12.95
C VAL A 311 -24.12 -23.62 -13.35
N THR A 312 -24.53 -24.69 -12.66
CA THR A 312 -24.16 -26.07 -12.89
C THR A 312 -25.44 -26.90 -13.07
N PRO A 313 -25.38 -28.09 -13.67
CA PRO A 313 -26.55 -28.94 -13.81
C PRO A 313 -27.27 -29.23 -12.48
N PHE A 314 -26.53 -29.28 -11.37
CA PHE A 314 -27.07 -29.56 -10.03
C PHE A 314 -27.90 -28.41 -9.43
N ASN A 315 -27.51 -27.16 -9.68
CA ASN A 315 -28.16 -25.98 -9.08
C ASN A 315 -29.05 -25.20 -10.06
N GLN A 316 -29.12 -25.60 -11.34
CA GLN A 316 -29.82 -24.86 -12.40
C GLN A 316 -31.30 -24.63 -12.07
N GLN A 317 -32.02 -25.66 -11.63
CA GLN A 317 -33.44 -25.55 -11.27
C GLN A 317 -33.64 -24.55 -10.12
N ARG A 318 -32.80 -24.66 -9.08
CA ARG A 318 -32.83 -23.76 -7.91
C ARG A 318 -32.55 -22.32 -8.33
N LEU A 319 -31.48 -22.07 -9.09
CA LEU A 319 -31.11 -20.73 -9.54
C LEU A 319 -32.16 -20.11 -10.46
N THR A 320 -32.79 -20.92 -11.33
CA THR A 320 -33.89 -20.48 -12.19
C THR A 320 -35.06 -19.98 -11.37
N SER A 321 -35.43 -20.70 -10.30
CA SER A 321 -36.50 -20.26 -9.39
C SER A 321 -36.19 -18.93 -8.67
N LEU A 322 -34.91 -18.67 -8.32
CA LEU A 322 -34.49 -17.43 -7.68
C LEU A 322 -34.52 -16.25 -8.66
N VAL A 323 -34.12 -16.49 -9.92
CA VAL A 323 -34.19 -15.50 -11.00
C VAL A 323 -35.64 -15.13 -11.32
N GLN A 324 -36.55 -16.10 -11.33
CA GLN A 324 -37.99 -15.86 -11.54
C GLN A 324 -38.60 -14.97 -10.44
N LYS A 325 -38.25 -15.22 -9.17
CA LYS A 325 -38.66 -14.37 -8.03
C LYS A 325 -38.11 -12.95 -8.13
N GLY A 326 -36.91 -12.80 -8.70
CA GLY A 326 -36.28 -11.51 -8.96
C GLY A 326 -35.67 -10.84 -7.72
N PRO A 327 -35.41 -9.52 -7.78
CA PRO A 327 -34.64 -8.81 -6.75
C PRO A 327 -35.47 -8.35 -5.53
N ASP A 328 -36.80 -8.24 -5.67
CA ASP A 328 -37.65 -7.60 -4.66
C ASP A 328 -38.15 -8.58 -3.59
N VAL A 329 -38.12 -9.88 -3.87
CA VAL A 329 -38.60 -10.94 -2.98
C VAL A 329 -37.43 -11.83 -2.57
N HIS A 330 -37.17 -11.90 -1.27
CA HIS A 330 -36.25 -12.87 -0.71
C HIS A 330 -36.94 -14.25 -0.52
N PRO A 331 -36.33 -15.37 -0.93
CA PRO A 331 -35.01 -15.48 -1.57
C PRO A 331 -35.10 -15.24 -3.09
N GLY A 332 -34.18 -14.42 -3.62
CA GLY A 332 -34.15 -14.01 -5.02
C GLY A 332 -32.75 -13.76 -5.56
N ALA A 333 -32.66 -13.01 -6.66
CA ALA A 333 -31.40 -12.65 -7.32
C ALA A 333 -31.44 -11.24 -7.93
N ASN A 334 -30.28 -10.60 -8.04
CA ASN A 334 -30.18 -9.21 -8.52
C ASN A 334 -29.62 -9.11 -9.95
N PHE A 335 -28.63 -9.94 -10.29
CA PHE A 335 -27.95 -9.89 -11.58
C PHE A 335 -27.67 -11.29 -12.13
N ILE A 336 -27.59 -11.36 -13.46
CA ILE A 336 -27.08 -12.52 -14.20
C ILE A 336 -25.90 -12.04 -15.03
N ILE A 337 -24.79 -12.76 -14.96
CA ILE A 337 -23.64 -12.57 -15.84
C ILE A 337 -23.63 -13.75 -16.81
N GLN A 338 -23.81 -13.45 -18.08
CA GLN A 338 -23.77 -14.46 -19.14
C GLN A 338 -22.31 -14.89 -19.42
N PRO A 339 -22.08 -16.04 -20.08
CA PRO A 339 -20.73 -16.52 -20.39
C PRO A 339 -19.90 -15.55 -21.24
N ASN A 340 -20.55 -14.67 -22.00
CA ASN A 340 -19.90 -13.61 -22.78
C ASN A 340 -19.41 -12.42 -21.92
N GLY A 341 -19.74 -12.39 -20.63
CA GLY A 341 -19.38 -11.31 -19.70
C GLY A 341 -20.46 -10.23 -19.54
N ASP A 342 -21.59 -10.31 -20.25
CA ASP A 342 -22.65 -9.32 -20.15
C ASP A 342 -23.40 -9.46 -18.83
N ARG A 343 -23.42 -8.35 -18.07
CA ARG A 343 -24.13 -8.26 -16.79
C ARG A 343 -25.53 -7.70 -16.98
N VAL A 344 -26.54 -8.54 -16.83
CA VAL A 344 -27.96 -8.19 -16.94
C VAL A 344 -28.56 -7.98 -15.56
N SER A 345 -29.15 -6.80 -15.32
CA SER A 345 -29.87 -6.51 -14.08
C SER A 345 -31.32 -6.99 -14.13
N LEU A 346 -31.74 -7.80 -13.16
CA LEU A 346 -33.09 -8.35 -13.08
C LEU A 346 -34.17 -7.31 -12.74
N LYS A 347 -33.77 -6.12 -12.28
CA LYS A 347 -34.70 -4.99 -12.07
C LYS A 347 -35.27 -4.46 -13.38
N ASN A 348 -34.49 -4.49 -14.46
CA ASN A 348 -34.87 -3.88 -15.74
C ASN A 348 -35.52 -4.88 -16.72
N VAL A 349 -35.57 -6.17 -16.37
CA VAL A 349 -36.13 -7.22 -17.23
C VAL A 349 -37.63 -7.36 -17.00
N ARG A 350 -38.43 -7.12 -18.05
CA ARG A 350 -39.91 -7.20 -18.02
C ARG A 350 -40.45 -8.64 -17.95
N SER A 351 -39.81 -9.60 -18.63
CA SER A 351 -40.26 -11.00 -18.68
C SER A 351 -39.18 -11.93 -18.11
N ARG A 352 -39.23 -12.15 -16.80
CA ARG A 352 -38.25 -12.98 -16.07
C ARG A 352 -38.40 -14.47 -16.34
N GLU A 353 -39.62 -14.92 -16.67
CA GLU A 353 -39.96 -16.34 -16.90
C GLU A 353 -39.34 -16.94 -18.15
N LYS A 354 -39.01 -16.10 -19.15
CA LYS A 354 -38.40 -16.53 -20.42
C LYS A 354 -36.88 -16.64 -20.36
N LEU A 355 -36.25 -16.27 -19.25
CA LEU A 355 -34.80 -16.33 -19.08
C LEU A 355 -34.36 -17.77 -18.80
N LEU A 356 -33.88 -18.45 -19.83
CA LEU A 356 -33.24 -19.75 -19.69
C LEU A 356 -31.77 -19.56 -19.25
N LEU A 357 -31.41 -20.09 -18.09
CA LEU A 357 -30.04 -20.07 -17.59
C LEU A 357 -29.21 -21.14 -18.30
N ALA A 358 -28.23 -20.72 -19.09
CA ALA A 358 -27.25 -21.63 -19.68
C ALA A 358 -26.21 -22.07 -18.63
N PRO A 359 -25.76 -23.34 -18.62
CA PRO A 359 -24.63 -23.78 -17.82
C PRO A 359 -23.40 -22.91 -18.06
N GLY A 360 -22.70 -22.53 -16.99
CA GLY A 360 -21.56 -21.63 -17.06
C GLY A 360 -21.88 -20.14 -16.87
N SER A 361 -23.14 -19.73 -16.93
CA SER A 361 -23.58 -18.39 -16.48
C SER A 361 -23.35 -18.22 -14.97
N ILE A 362 -23.26 -16.98 -14.49
CA ILE A 362 -23.14 -16.67 -13.06
C ILE A 362 -24.38 -15.91 -12.61
N VAL A 363 -25.01 -16.34 -11.52
CA VAL A 363 -26.16 -15.67 -10.93
C VAL A 363 -25.73 -15.03 -9.62
N GLU A 364 -25.86 -13.71 -9.51
CA GLU A 364 -25.68 -12.97 -8.26
C GLU A 364 -26.96 -13.06 -7.44
N ARG A 365 -27.10 -14.16 -6.69
CA ARG A 365 -28.24 -14.41 -5.80
C ARG A 365 -28.10 -13.65 -4.50
N HIS A 366 -29.22 -13.41 -3.81
CA HIS A 366 -29.23 -12.90 -2.44
C HIS A 366 -28.48 -13.84 -1.49
N LEU A 367 -28.05 -13.29 -0.34
CA LEU A 367 -27.58 -14.11 0.78
C LEU A 367 -28.69 -15.05 1.24
N LEU A 368 -28.33 -16.30 1.55
CA LEU A 368 -29.25 -17.31 2.05
C LEU A 368 -28.81 -17.80 3.44
N ASN A 369 -29.73 -18.46 4.15
CA ASN A 369 -29.42 -19.12 5.41
C ASN A 369 -28.30 -20.16 5.20
N GLY A 370 -27.32 -20.19 6.09
CA GLY A 370 -26.17 -21.09 6.02
C GLY A 370 -25.02 -20.61 5.14
N ASP A 371 -25.15 -19.49 4.41
CA ASP A 371 -23.99 -18.87 3.77
C ASP A 371 -22.97 -18.41 4.83
N VAL A 372 -21.69 -18.32 4.46
CA VAL A 372 -20.63 -17.92 5.38
C VAL A 372 -20.18 -16.51 5.07
N VAL A 373 -20.10 -15.68 6.11
CA VAL A 373 -19.73 -14.28 6.04
C VAL A 373 -18.64 -13.99 7.07
N LEU A 374 -17.79 -13.01 6.77
CA LEU A 374 -16.78 -12.54 7.70
C LEU A 374 -17.34 -11.36 8.48
N PHE A 375 -17.27 -11.42 9.80
CA PHE A 375 -17.84 -10.43 10.69
C PHE A 375 -16.76 -9.82 11.58
N ASN A 376 -16.74 -8.49 11.68
CA ASN A 376 -15.71 -7.76 12.41
C ASN A 376 -16.21 -6.57 13.23
N ARG A 377 -15.49 -6.29 14.33
CA ARG A 377 -15.63 -5.05 15.11
C ARG A 377 -14.37 -4.22 15.01
N GLN A 378 -14.53 -2.92 14.76
CA GLN A 378 -13.41 -1.96 14.75
C GLN A 378 -13.25 -1.35 16.15
N PRO A 379 -12.02 -1.15 16.66
CA PRO A 379 -10.73 -1.49 16.04
C PRO A 379 -10.38 -2.99 16.15
N THR A 380 -9.82 -3.57 15.07
CA THR A 380 -9.40 -4.98 15.04
C THR A 380 -7.97 -5.13 15.57
N LEU A 381 -7.83 -5.38 16.87
CA LEU A 381 -6.52 -5.57 17.53
C LEU A 381 -6.06 -7.03 17.56
N HIS A 382 -6.99 -7.98 17.46
CA HIS A 382 -6.74 -9.40 17.61
C HIS A 382 -7.26 -10.16 16.39
N ARG A 383 -6.69 -11.33 16.09
CA ARG A 383 -7.19 -12.21 15.02
C ARG A 383 -8.69 -12.50 15.19
N MET A 384 -9.14 -12.76 16.42
CA MET A 384 -10.53 -13.09 16.74
C MET A 384 -11.49 -11.89 16.64
N SER A 385 -10.99 -10.66 16.46
CA SER A 385 -11.84 -9.51 16.14
C SER A 385 -12.40 -9.58 14.70
N MET A 386 -12.00 -10.59 13.93
CA MET A 386 -12.51 -10.95 12.61
C MET A 386 -12.72 -12.46 12.53
N MET A 387 -13.97 -12.91 12.50
CA MET A 387 -14.31 -14.35 12.44
C MET A 387 -15.43 -14.61 11.45
N GLY A 388 -15.47 -15.84 10.93
CA GLY A 388 -16.50 -16.35 10.03
C GLY A 388 -17.74 -16.81 10.80
N HIS A 389 -18.91 -16.41 10.33
CA HIS A 389 -20.21 -16.81 10.84
C HIS A 389 -21.10 -17.34 9.72
N ARG A 390 -22.01 -18.25 10.06
CA ARG A 390 -23.13 -18.67 9.22
C ARG A 390 -24.25 -17.62 9.26
N VAL A 391 -24.80 -17.30 8.11
CA VAL A 391 -25.91 -16.36 7.98
C VAL A 391 -27.19 -17.02 8.46
N ARG A 392 -27.97 -16.29 9.27
CA ARG A 392 -29.38 -16.54 9.50
C ARG A 392 -30.16 -15.27 9.24
N ILE A 393 -31.10 -15.32 8.32
CA ILE A 393 -31.90 -14.16 7.95
C ILE A 393 -33.01 -14.01 8.97
N LEU A 394 -33.09 -12.82 9.56
CA LEU A 394 -34.07 -12.48 10.59
C LEU A 394 -34.83 -11.20 10.19
N PRO A 395 -36.04 -11.01 10.72
CA PRO A 395 -36.74 -9.73 10.63
C PRO A 395 -35.96 -8.63 11.37
N HIS A 396 -36.37 -7.37 11.19
CA HIS A 396 -35.75 -6.15 11.74
C HIS A 396 -34.41 -5.77 11.09
N ASN A 397 -33.76 -4.72 11.62
CA ASN A 397 -32.66 -4.00 10.97
C ASN A 397 -31.28 -4.12 11.66
N THR A 398 -31.19 -4.83 12.79
CA THR A 398 -29.93 -5.01 13.54
C THR A 398 -29.27 -6.34 13.21
N PHE A 399 -27.94 -6.40 13.38
CA PHE A 399 -27.23 -7.69 13.37
C PHE A 399 -27.40 -8.38 14.71
N ARG A 400 -27.71 -9.67 14.69
CA ARG A 400 -27.86 -10.45 15.93
C ARG A 400 -26.74 -11.45 16.11
N MET A 401 -26.25 -11.64 17.32
CA MET A 401 -25.24 -12.66 17.59
C MET A 401 -25.42 -13.28 18.97
N ASN A 402 -24.79 -14.43 19.15
CA ASN A 402 -24.77 -15.11 20.44
C ASN A 402 -23.91 -14.34 21.47
N LEU A 403 -24.40 -14.26 22.70
CA LEU A 403 -23.76 -13.56 23.82
C LEU A 403 -22.33 -14.06 24.12
N SER A 404 -22.05 -15.34 23.94
CA SER A 404 -20.72 -15.92 24.17
C SER A 404 -19.65 -15.41 23.18
N THR A 405 -20.06 -14.84 22.04
CA THR A 405 -19.15 -14.26 21.04
C THR A 405 -18.81 -12.79 21.29
N THR A 406 -19.43 -12.15 22.27
CA THR A 406 -19.17 -10.74 22.59
C THR A 406 -17.74 -10.49 23.08
N THR A 407 -17.19 -11.41 23.88
CA THR A 407 -15.82 -11.33 24.44
C THR A 407 -14.72 -11.22 23.38
N PRO A 408 -14.62 -12.13 22.38
CA PRO A 408 -13.57 -12.01 21.35
C PRO A 408 -13.68 -10.74 20.48
N TYR A 409 -14.88 -10.21 20.30
CA TYR A 409 -15.10 -8.94 19.61
C TYR A 409 -14.90 -7.72 20.52
N ASN A 410 -14.82 -7.93 21.84
CA ASN A 410 -14.85 -6.88 22.85
C ASN A 410 -16.04 -5.93 22.64
N ALA A 411 -17.20 -6.51 22.30
CA ALA A 411 -18.40 -5.79 21.91
C ALA A 411 -19.42 -5.78 23.05
N ASP A 412 -20.19 -4.71 23.13
CA ASP A 412 -21.38 -4.58 23.97
C ASP A 412 -22.61 -4.22 23.11
N PHE A 413 -23.76 -3.99 23.73
CA PHE A 413 -25.02 -3.74 23.02
C PHE A 413 -25.59 -2.35 23.31
N ASP A 414 -24.73 -1.36 23.56
CA ASP A 414 -25.12 0.02 23.90
C ASP A 414 -25.27 0.96 22.68
N GLY A 415 -25.10 0.43 21.47
CA GLY A 415 -25.05 1.18 20.22
C GLY A 415 -23.88 0.80 19.30
N ASP A 416 -23.06 -0.16 19.75
CA ASP A 416 -21.97 -0.74 18.97
C ASP A 416 -22.39 -1.16 17.54
N GLU A 417 -21.52 -0.86 16.58
CA GLU A 417 -21.68 -1.21 15.17
C GLU A 417 -20.58 -2.16 14.72
N MET A 418 -20.96 -3.19 13.95
CA MET A 418 -20.02 -4.14 13.37
C MET A 418 -20.18 -4.19 11.86
N ASN A 419 -19.10 -4.55 11.16
CA ASN A 419 -19.15 -4.73 9.71
C ASN A 419 -19.19 -6.21 9.34
N LEU A 420 -19.81 -6.45 8.21
CA LEU A 420 -20.02 -7.75 7.61
C LEU A 420 -19.45 -7.72 6.19
N HIS A 421 -18.70 -8.74 5.82
CA HIS A 421 -18.09 -8.89 4.50
C HIS A 421 -18.49 -10.23 3.90
N VAL A 422 -19.01 -10.21 2.67
CA VAL A 422 -19.45 -11.42 1.97
C VAL A 422 -18.34 -11.91 1.04
N PRO A 423 -17.83 -13.14 1.21
CA PRO A 423 -16.86 -13.70 0.27
C PRO A 423 -17.50 -13.84 -1.11
N GLN A 424 -16.80 -13.45 -2.18
CA GLN A 424 -17.31 -13.53 -3.54
C GLN A 424 -16.79 -14.75 -4.32
N SER A 425 -15.74 -15.41 -3.84
CA SER A 425 -15.20 -16.62 -4.46
C SER A 425 -15.50 -17.85 -3.61
N MET A 426 -15.75 -19.00 -4.25
CA MET A 426 -15.88 -20.28 -3.56
C MET A 426 -14.61 -20.64 -2.79
N LEU A 427 -13.43 -20.28 -3.30
CA LEU A 427 -12.16 -20.52 -2.61
C LEU A 427 -12.08 -19.71 -1.31
N THR A 428 -12.46 -18.43 -1.34
CA THR A 428 -12.50 -17.58 -0.14
C THR A 428 -13.58 -18.03 0.84
N LYS A 429 -14.73 -18.52 0.34
CA LYS A 429 -15.76 -19.14 1.19
C LYS A 429 -15.19 -20.37 1.92
N ALA A 430 -14.46 -21.23 1.21
CA ALA A 430 -13.78 -22.38 1.81
C ALA A 430 -12.70 -21.97 2.83
N GLU A 431 -11.89 -20.95 2.52
CA GLU A 431 -10.90 -20.40 3.46
C GLU A 431 -11.54 -19.90 4.76
N LEU A 432 -12.66 -19.18 4.66
CA LEU A 432 -13.41 -18.73 5.84
C LEU A 432 -13.96 -19.90 6.64
N MET A 433 -14.57 -20.88 5.97
CA MET A 433 -15.09 -22.12 6.57
C MET A 433 -13.99 -22.91 7.30
N GLU A 434 -12.80 -22.97 6.72
CA GLU A 434 -11.70 -23.79 7.23
C GLU A 434 -10.85 -23.13 8.30
N PHE A 435 -10.55 -21.84 8.19
CA PHE A 435 -9.60 -21.19 9.09
C PHE A 435 -10.22 -20.17 10.04
N MET A 436 -11.33 -19.54 9.65
CA MET A 436 -11.82 -18.33 10.30
C MET A 436 -13.15 -18.52 11.02
N MET A 437 -13.85 -19.65 10.84
CA MET A 437 -15.11 -19.92 11.55
C MET A 437 -14.94 -19.82 13.06
N VAL A 438 -15.96 -19.29 13.74
CA VAL A 438 -16.01 -19.13 15.20
C VAL A 438 -15.63 -20.42 15.96
N PRO A 439 -16.16 -21.62 15.66
CA PRO A 439 -15.84 -22.82 16.43
C PRO A 439 -14.37 -23.23 16.30
N LYS A 440 -13.71 -22.88 15.18
CA LYS A 440 -12.28 -23.15 14.94
C LYS A 440 -11.36 -22.13 15.60
N ASN A 441 -11.92 -21.02 16.11
CA ASN A 441 -11.19 -19.94 16.78
C ASN A 441 -11.61 -19.80 18.25
N PHE A 442 -12.02 -20.91 18.88
CA PHE A 442 -12.46 -20.92 20.29
C PHE A 442 -11.29 -20.68 21.28
N ILE A 443 -10.08 -21.13 20.94
CA ILE A 443 -8.88 -21.06 21.78
C ILE A 443 -7.97 -19.91 21.31
N ASN A 444 -7.49 -19.10 22.25
CA ASN A 444 -6.52 -18.05 21.94
C ASN A 444 -5.15 -18.67 21.63
N PRO A 445 -4.57 -18.47 20.43
CA PRO A 445 -3.24 -18.99 20.13
C PRO A 445 -2.13 -18.34 20.98
N GLY A 446 -2.33 -17.10 21.45
CA GLY A 446 -1.30 -16.39 22.22
C GLY A 446 -1.21 -16.80 23.70
N ARG A 447 -2.30 -17.33 24.28
CA ARG A 447 -2.38 -17.69 25.70
C ARG A 447 -2.78 -19.14 25.97
N GLY A 448 -3.23 -19.89 24.96
CA GLY A 448 -3.61 -21.30 25.08
C GLY A 448 -4.91 -21.57 25.86
N HIS A 449 -5.67 -20.55 26.23
CA HIS A 449 -6.96 -20.68 26.94
C HIS A 449 -8.15 -20.34 26.02
N PRO A 450 -9.37 -20.85 26.32
CA PRO A 450 -10.57 -20.47 25.58
C PRO A 450 -10.87 -18.97 25.73
N VAL A 451 -11.37 -18.35 24.66
CA VAL A 451 -11.74 -16.93 24.64
C VAL A 451 -13.24 -16.72 24.74
N MET A 452 -14.00 -17.68 24.25
CA MET A 452 -15.46 -17.70 24.35
C MET A 452 -15.85 -18.55 25.56
N GLY A 453 -16.86 -18.09 26.27
CA GLY A 453 -17.39 -18.75 27.46
C GLY A 453 -18.81 -18.32 27.75
N ILE A 454 -19.43 -18.97 28.72
CA ILE A 454 -20.77 -18.59 29.20
C ILE A 454 -20.61 -17.32 30.03
N ASN A 455 -21.32 -16.27 29.63
CA ASN A 455 -21.21 -14.95 30.24
C ASN A 455 -22.58 -14.43 30.69
N GLN A 456 -22.58 -13.39 31.52
CA GLN A 456 -23.78 -12.65 31.96
C GLN A 456 -24.84 -13.56 32.59
N ASP A 457 -26.10 -13.43 32.18
CA ASP A 457 -27.25 -14.11 32.77
C ASP A 457 -27.12 -15.62 32.73
N SER A 458 -26.56 -16.18 31.66
CA SER A 458 -26.35 -17.63 31.55
C SER A 458 -25.36 -18.14 32.60
N LEU A 459 -24.34 -17.34 32.96
CA LEU A 459 -23.37 -17.73 33.99
C LEU A 459 -24.02 -17.72 35.39
N THR A 460 -24.78 -16.67 35.70
CA THR A 460 -25.55 -16.58 36.94
C THR A 460 -26.60 -17.68 37.04
N GLY A 461 -27.30 -17.94 35.92
CA GLY A 461 -28.30 -18.99 35.81
C GLY A 461 -27.73 -20.37 36.09
N VAL A 462 -26.56 -20.71 35.49
CA VAL A 462 -25.89 -21.98 35.78
C VAL A 462 -25.47 -22.09 37.25
N TYR A 463 -24.96 -21.01 37.84
CA TYR A 463 -24.58 -21.01 39.25
C TYR A 463 -25.77 -21.22 40.18
N LEU A 464 -26.92 -20.60 39.91
CA LEU A 464 -28.14 -20.81 40.70
C LEU A 464 -28.71 -22.22 40.49
N LEU A 465 -28.74 -22.70 39.23
CA LEU A 465 -29.27 -24.02 38.88
C LEU A 465 -28.48 -25.18 39.47
N THR A 466 -27.17 -25.01 39.68
CA THR A 466 -26.27 -26.08 40.16
C THR A 466 -26.09 -26.11 41.68
N ARG A 467 -26.86 -25.30 42.44
CA ARG A 467 -26.86 -25.35 43.90
C ARG A 467 -27.56 -26.62 44.40
N ARG A 468 -27.09 -27.16 45.53
CA ARG A 468 -27.68 -28.36 46.16
C ARG A 468 -29.13 -28.15 46.62
N ASP A 469 -29.48 -26.91 46.92
CA ASP A 469 -30.81 -26.54 47.42
C ASP A 469 -31.81 -26.28 46.27
N THR A 470 -31.38 -26.41 45.02
CA THR A 470 -32.22 -26.20 43.84
C THR A 470 -32.78 -27.54 43.36
N PHE A 471 -34.08 -27.73 43.56
CA PHE A 471 -34.85 -28.84 43.03
C PHE A 471 -35.68 -28.38 41.83
N ILE A 472 -35.86 -29.26 40.85
CA ILE A 472 -36.60 -29.00 39.62
C ILE A 472 -37.74 -29.99 39.56
N ASP A 473 -38.95 -29.48 39.41
CA ASP A 473 -40.15 -30.31 39.31
C ASP A 473 -40.12 -31.14 38.02
N TRP A 474 -40.85 -32.25 38.03
CA TRP A 474 -40.89 -33.15 36.88
C TRP A 474 -41.39 -32.47 35.61
N SER A 475 -42.37 -31.57 35.73
CA SER A 475 -42.93 -30.78 34.61
C SER A 475 -41.90 -29.84 34.00
N GLU A 476 -41.14 -29.12 34.83
CA GLU A 476 -40.07 -28.21 34.39
C GLU A 476 -38.92 -28.98 33.74
N MET A 477 -38.55 -30.13 34.32
CA MET A 477 -37.53 -31.00 33.75
C MET A 477 -37.91 -31.51 32.36
N GLN A 478 -39.20 -31.85 32.15
CA GLN A 478 -39.71 -32.20 30.83
C GLN A 478 -39.59 -31.05 29.82
N ASP A 479 -39.92 -29.81 30.22
CA ASP A 479 -39.76 -28.63 29.36
C ASP A 479 -38.27 -28.37 29.02
N TYR A 480 -37.37 -28.45 30.00
CA TYR A 480 -35.93 -28.31 29.73
C TYR A 480 -35.40 -29.35 28.75
N VAL A 481 -35.81 -30.61 28.90
CA VAL A 481 -35.41 -31.69 27.99
C VAL A 481 -36.03 -31.51 26.61
N LEU A 482 -37.26 -31.01 26.51
CA LEU A 482 -37.89 -30.65 25.24
C LEU A 482 -37.14 -29.51 24.53
N ARG A 483 -36.69 -28.50 25.27
CA ARG A 483 -35.88 -27.41 24.72
C ARG A 483 -34.49 -27.89 24.28
N MET A 484 -33.86 -28.78 25.04
CA MET A 484 -32.57 -29.38 24.65
C MET A 484 -32.67 -30.27 23.41
N THR A 485 -33.73 -31.09 23.29
CA THR A 485 -33.98 -31.95 22.12
C THR A 485 -34.28 -31.15 20.86
N THR A 486 -35.09 -30.10 20.96
CA THR A 486 -35.39 -29.21 19.82
C THR A 486 -34.15 -28.44 19.34
N LEU A 487 -33.25 -28.06 20.24
CA LEU A 487 -31.96 -27.43 19.90
C LEU A 487 -30.96 -28.38 19.24
N GLN A 488 -31.00 -29.68 19.54
CA GLN A 488 -30.09 -30.67 18.93
C GLN A 488 -30.57 -31.22 17.58
N ASN A 489 -31.88 -31.38 17.39
CA ASN A 489 -32.45 -31.89 16.13
C ASN A 489 -32.20 -30.95 14.94
N THR A 490 -31.85 -29.68 15.17
CA THR A 490 -31.42 -28.74 14.12
C THR A 490 -29.95 -28.87 13.72
N ALA A 491 -29.11 -29.50 14.55
CA ALA A 491 -27.66 -29.60 14.32
C ALA A 491 -27.21 -30.97 13.81
N THR A 492 -27.87 -32.05 14.22
CA THR A 492 -27.57 -33.42 13.79
C THR A 492 -28.87 -34.20 13.64
N HIS A 493 -29.13 -34.79 12.46
CA HIS A 493 -30.25 -35.71 12.22
C HIS A 493 -30.05 -37.05 12.97
N ILE A 494 -29.73 -37.00 14.26
CA ILE A 494 -29.59 -38.15 15.14
C ILE A 494 -30.78 -38.05 16.09
N SER A 495 -31.74 -38.97 15.96
CA SER A 495 -32.77 -39.16 16.97
C SER A 495 -32.12 -39.67 18.25
N THR A 496 -31.57 -38.76 19.06
CA THR A 496 -31.13 -39.10 20.41
C THR A 496 -32.38 -39.30 21.25
N THR A 497 -32.73 -40.55 21.53
CA THR A 497 -33.76 -40.87 22.51
C THR A 497 -33.23 -40.46 23.88
N TYR A 498 -33.74 -39.36 24.43
CA TYR A 498 -33.37 -38.94 25.77
C TYR A 498 -34.08 -39.85 26.77
N LEU A 499 -33.34 -40.84 27.28
CA LEU A 499 -33.78 -41.55 28.47
C LEU A 499 -33.60 -40.61 29.66
N LEU A 500 -34.72 -40.07 30.16
CA LEU A 500 -34.71 -39.31 31.42
C LEU A 500 -34.11 -40.21 32.50
N LYS A 501 -33.04 -39.72 33.15
CA LYS A 501 -32.47 -40.42 34.30
C LYS A 501 -33.49 -40.45 35.44
N PRO A 502 -33.48 -41.48 36.29
CA PRO A 502 -34.32 -41.48 37.48
C PRO A 502 -34.01 -40.22 38.32
N PRO A 503 -35.05 -39.60 38.92
CA PRO A 503 -34.84 -38.43 39.76
C PRO A 503 -33.97 -38.80 40.97
N ALA A 504 -33.20 -37.84 41.47
CA ALA A 504 -32.32 -38.06 42.62
C ALA A 504 -33.11 -38.35 43.92
N ILE A 505 -34.39 -37.95 43.97
CA ILE A 505 -35.32 -38.15 45.09
C ILE A 505 -36.58 -38.82 44.54
N LEU A 506 -37.04 -39.89 45.18
CA LEU A 506 -38.19 -40.71 44.74
C LEU A 506 -39.42 -40.65 45.68
N LYS A 507 -39.26 -40.22 46.94
CA LYS A 507 -40.34 -40.01 47.96
C LYS A 507 -39.89 -39.04 49.07
N PRO A 508 -40.77 -38.25 49.71
CA PRO A 508 -42.05 -37.70 49.26
C PRO A 508 -41.93 -36.23 48.82
N GLU A 509 -42.67 -35.89 47.77
CA GLU A 509 -43.17 -34.53 47.52
C GLU A 509 -44.23 -34.21 48.59
N VAL A 510 -44.19 -33.01 49.16
CA VAL A 510 -45.30 -32.41 49.91
C VAL A 510 -46.00 -31.41 49.01
#